data_AF-A0A1W1HA53-F1
#
_entry.id   AF-A0A1W1HA53-F1
#
_cell.length_a   1.000
_cell.length_b   1.000
_cell.length_c   1.000
_cell.angle_alpha   90.00
_cell.angle_beta   90.00
_cell.angle_gamma   90.00
#
_symmetry.space_group_name_H-M   'P 1'
#
loop_
_entity.id
_entity.type
_entity.pdbx_description
1 polymer ?
#
loop_
_entity_poly.entity_id
_entity_poly.type
_entity_poly.pdbx_seq_one_letter_code
_entity_poly.pdbx_strand_id
1 'polypeptide(L)' 'MRIVKYRIVFMLLLCLFVFKIDVSVSTENKYNNVPNIVVLEPQFTFNDVPEGTKLAHDFIIQNKGGAPLFIENVKTA' A
#
# COMPACT_ATOMS: atom_id res chain seq x y z
N MET A 1 -5.34 19.67 54.90
CA MET A 1 -6.04 18.50 54.30
C MET A 1 -7.02 18.83 53.17
N ARG A 2 -7.79 19.92 53.18
CA ARG A 2 -8.77 20.22 52.10
C ARG A 2 -8.13 20.41 50.71
N ILE A 3 -7.05 21.18 50.63
CA ILE A 3 -6.31 21.45 49.36
C ILE A 3 -5.71 20.20 48.72
N VAL A 4 -5.19 19.25 49.52
CA VAL A 4 -4.60 18.01 48.99
C VAL A 4 -5.68 17.12 48.36
N LYS A 5 -6.89 17.11 48.93
CA LYS A 5 -8.04 16.37 48.38
C LYS A 5 -8.46 16.94 47.02
N TYR A 6 -8.52 18.26 46.87
CA TYR A 6 -8.82 18.88 45.57
C TYR A 6 -7.74 18.61 44.52
N ARG A 7 -6.45 18.59 44.90
CA ARG A 7 -5.34 18.24 44.00
C ARG A 7 -5.42 16.78 43.52
N ILE A 8 -5.78 15.85 44.41
CA ILE A 8 -5.96 14.43 44.07
C ILE A 8 -7.17 14.25 43.15
N VAL A 9 -8.30 14.89 43.46
CA VAL A 9 -9.50 14.82 42.62
C VAL A 9 -9.26 15.42 41.24
N PHE A 10 -8.54 16.54 41.17
CA PHE A 10 -8.14 17.15 39.90
C PHE A 10 -7.22 16.24 39.08
N MET A 11 -6.25 15.59 39.71
CA MET A 11 -5.37 14.60 39.06
C MET A 11 -6.13 13.39 38.53
N LEU A 12 -7.12 12.88 39.27
CA LEU A 12 -7.97 11.77 38.83
C LEU A 12 -8.86 12.15 37.65
N LEU A 13 -9.45 13.36 37.65
CA LEU A 13 -10.23 13.90 36.53
C LEU A 13 -9.35 14.12 35.29
N LEU A 14 -8.13 14.61 35.47
CA LEU A 14 -7.18 14.78 34.39
C LEU A 14 -6.80 13.43 33.77
N CYS A 15 -6.50 12.41 34.59
CA CYS A 15 -6.21 11.05 34.13
C CYS A 15 -7.34 10.44 33.29
N LEU A 16 -8.59 10.62 33.70
CA LEU A 16 -9.76 10.15 32.95
C LEU A 16 -9.94 10.89 31.61
N PHE A 17 -9.53 12.16 31.53
CA PHE A 17 -9.55 12.93 30.29
C PHE A 17 -8.47 12.46 29.30
N VAL A 18 -7.26 12.12 29.76
CA VAL A 18 -6.19 11.62 28.87
C VAL A 18 -6.44 10.19 28.38
N PHE A 19 -7.12 9.36 29.18
CA PHE A 19 -7.46 7.96 28.81
C PHE A 19 -8.52 7.85 27.70
N LYS A 20 -9.19 8.95 27.33
CA LYS A 20 -10.16 8.98 26.21
C LYS A 20 -9.53 9.33 24.86
N ILE A 21 -8.22 9.54 24.81
CA ILE A 21 -7.52 9.73 23.54
C ILE A 21 -7.25 8.34 22.98
N ASP A 22 -8.20 7.80 22.20
CA ASP A 22 -7.90 6.74 21.25
C ASP A 22 -6.88 7.29 20.24
N VAL A 23 -5.59 7.12 20.53
CA VAL A 23 -4.52 7.38 19.56
C VAL A 23 -4.51 6.20 18.58
N SER A 24 -5.53 6.12 17.74
CA SER A 24 -5.45 5.41 16.47
C SER A 24 -5.01 6.40 15.40
N VAL A 25 -3.74 6.83 15.46
CA VAL A 25 -3.07 7.43 14.31
C VAL A 25 -2.63 6.29 13.41
N SER A 26 -3.60 5.68 12.75
CA SER A 26 -3.38 4.90 11.55
C SER A 26 -3.74 5.81 10.38
N THR A 27 -2.76 6.58 9.91
CA THR A 27 -2.83 7.13 8.55
C THR A 27 -2.73 5.93 7.60
N GLU A 28 -3.84 5.21 7.45
CA GLU A 28 -4.00 4.29 6.34
C GLU A 28 -4.04 5.17 5.09
N ASN A 29 -2.88 5.32 4.46
CA ASN A 29 -2.81 5.77 3.08
C ASN A 29 -3.69 4.79 2.30
N LYS A 30 -4.93 5.19 1.97
CA LYS A 30 -5.90 4.37 1.23
C LYS A 30 -5.34 3.78 -0.07
N TYR A 31 -4.27 4.37 -0.59
CA TYR A 31 -3.51 3.90 -1.76
C TYR A 31 -2.63 2.67 -1.49
N ASN A 32 -2.35 2.33 -0.23
CA ASN A 32 -1.51 1.18 0.11
C ASN A 32 -2.22 -0.16 -0.11
N ASN A 33 -3.55 -0.19 -0.27
CA ASN A 33 -4.31 -1.45 -0.35
C ASN A 33 -5.05 -1.59 -1.69
N VAL A 34 -4.47 -1.03 -2.76
CA VAL A 34 -4.96 -1.15 -4.14
C VAL A 34 -3.89 -1.87 -4.96
N PRO A 35 -4.23 -2.80 -5.87
CA PRO A 35 -3.25 -3.38 -6.78
C PRO A 35 -2.72 -2.31 -7.73
N ASN A 36 -1.44 -2.39 -8.09
CA ASN A 36 -0.81 -1.44 -9.01
C ASN A 36 0.09 -2.19 -9.99
N ILE A 37 -0.33 -2.25 -11.25
CA ILE A 37 0.41 -2.93 -12.31
C ILE A 37 1.48 -2.01 -12.90
N VAL A 38 2.71 -2.52 -12.99
CA VAL A 38 3.81 -1.87 -13.70
C VAL A 38 4.40 -2.86 -14.69
N VAL A 39 4.39 -2.49 -15.96
CA VAL A 39 5.05 -3.25 -17.03
C VAL A 39 6.38 -2.59 -17.31
N LEU A 40 7.48 -3.33 -17.15
CA LEU A 40 8.84 -2.75 -17.27
C LEU A 40 9.14 -2.32 -18.71
N GLU A 41 8.73 -3.13 -19.67
CA GLU A 41 8.91 -2.91 -21.10
C GLU A 41 7.57 -3.18 -21.79
N PRO A 42 6.67 -2.19 -21.92
CA PRO A 42 5.33 -2.42 -22.46
C PRO A 42 5.32 -2.73 -23.96
N GLN A 43 6.44 -2.49 -24.64
CA GLN A 43 6.60 -2.75 -26.06
C GLN A 43 8.03 -3.22 -26.30
N PHE A 44 8.16 -4.31 -27.06
CA PHE A 44 9.42 -4.81 -27.55
C PHE A 44 9.36 -4.92 -29.07
N THR A 45 10.43 -4.51 -29.74
CA THR A 45 10.56 -4.61 -31.20
C THR A 45 11.74 -5.51 -31.52
N PHE A 46 11.47 -6.61 -32.22
CA PHE A 46 12.52 -7.41 -32.80
C PHE A 46 13.19 -6.62 -33.93
N ASN A 47 14.52 -6.53 -33.88
CA ASN A 47 15.32 -5.94 -34.94
C ASN A 47 15.42 -6.88 -36.15
N ASP A 48 16.22 -6.50 -37.15
CA ASP A 48 16.52 -7.36 -38.30
C ASP A 48 17.04 -8.72 -37.82
N VAL A 49 16.27 -9.76 -38.13
CA VAL A 49 16.48 -11.12 -37.68
C VAL A 49 16.59 -12.04 -38.89
N PRO A 50 17.59 -12.95 -38.93
CA PRO A 50 17.70 -13.90 -40.03
C PRO A 50 16.46 -14.77 -40.17
N GLU A 51 16.12 -15.12 -41.41
CA GLU A 51 15.01 -16.02 -41.70
C GLU A 51 15.18 -17.38 -41.02
N GLY A 52 14.07 -17.93 -40.52
CA GLY A 52 14.04 -19.21 -39.80
C GLY A 52 14.42 -19.11 -38.32
N THR A 53 14.77 -17.93 -37.80
CA THR A 53 15.08 -17.73 -36.39
C THR A 53 13.80 -17.77 -35.55
N LYS A 54 13.75 -18.67 -34.55
CA LYS A 54 12.70 -18.63 -33.52
C LYS A 54 13.05 -17.57 -32.49
N LEU A 55 12.13 -16.64 -32.28
CA LEU A 55 12.30 -15.53 -31.35
C LEU A 55 11.32 -15.68 -30.19
N ALA A 56 11.80 -15.38 -29.00
CA ALA A 56 11.00 -15.27 -27.79
C ALA A 56 11.44 -14.02 -27.04
N HIS A 57 10.48 -13.32 -26.45
CA HIS A 57 10.72 -12.19 -25.57
C HIS A 57 9.72 -12.24 -24.42
N ASP A 58 10.23 -12.13 -23.20
CA ASP A 58 9.43 -12.23 -21.98
C ASP A 58 9.12 -10.82 -21.44
N PHE A 59 7.83 -10.53 -21.28
CA PHE A 59 7.37 -9.29 -20.65
C PHE A 59 7.32 -9.45 -19.13
N ILE A 60 8.02 -8.56 -18.41
CA ILE A 60 8.03 -8.56 -16.94
C ILE A 60 6.94 -7.62 -16.41
N ILE A 61 5.98 -8.21 -15.69
CA ILE A 61 4.89 -7.50 -15.00
C ILE A 61 5.13 -7.55 -13.50
N GLN A 62 5.01 -6.40 -12.84
CA GLN A 62 5.18 -6.26 -11.40
C GLN A 62 3.91 -5.68 -10.76
N ASN A 63 3.45 -6.30 -9.66
CA ASN A 63 2.49 -5.67 -8.77
C ASN A 63 3.25 -4.84 -7.73
N LYS A 64 3.18 -3.51 -7.84
CA LYS A 64 3.76 -2.56 -6.86
C LYS A 64 2.71 -2.00 -5.90
N GLY A 65 1.49 -2.55 -5.91
CA GLY A 65 0.43 -2.21 -4.97
C GLY A 65 0.49 -3.09 -3.73
N GLY A 66 -0.22 -2.71 -2.67
CA GLY A 66 -0.30 -3.54 -1.45
C GLY A 66 -1.52 -4.43 -1.37
N ALA A 67 -2.24 -4.62 -2.48
CA ALA A 67 -3.28 -5.63 -2.63
C ALA A 67 -2.95 -6.60 -3.79
N PRO A 68 -3.48 -7.84 -3.78
CA PRO A 68 -3.28 -8.81 -4.85
C PRO A 68 -3.71 -8.29 -6.23
N LEU A 69 -2.89 -8.55 -7.25
CA LEU A 69 -3.18 -8.23 -8.65
C LEU A 69 -3.66 -9.49 -9.37
N PHE A 70 -4.86 -9.44 -9.96
CA PHE A 70 -5.41 -10.48 -10.82
C PHE A 70 -5.37 -10.01 -12.27
N ILE A 71 -4.81 -10.82 -13.17
CA ILE A 71 -4.71 -10.54 -14.60
C ILE A 71 -5.69 -11.47 -15.32
N GLU A 72 -6.64 -10.88 -16.02
CA GLU A 72 -7.70 -11.59 -16.75
C GLU A 72 -7.77 -11.08 -18.20
N ASN A 73 -8.35 -11.89 -19.10
CA ASN A 73 -8.57 -11.53 -20.51
C ASN A 73 -7.30 -11.11 -21.27
N VAL A 74 -6.23 -11.90 -21.17
CA VAL A 74 -5.01 -11.69 -21.97
C VAL A 74 -5.32 -11.96 -23.44
N LYS A 75 -4.98 -11.01 -24.32
CA LYS A 75 -5.19 -11.10 -25.77
C LYS A 75 -3.88 -10.92 -26.51
N THR A 76 -3.71 -11.69 -27.57
CA THR A 76 -2.71 -11.46 -28.61
C THR A 76 -3.42 -10.77 -29.78
N ALA A 77 -2.78 -9.76 -30.36
CA ALA A 77 -3.25 -9.12 -31.58
C ALA A 77 -3.02 -10.03 -32.81
#